data_AF-A0AAE9A4D5-F1
#
_entry.id   AF-A0AAE9A4D5-F1
#
_cell.length_a   1.000
_cell.length_b   1.000
_cell.length_c   1.000
_cell.angle_alpha   90.00
_cell.angle_beta   90.00
_cell.angle_gamma   90.00
#
_symmetry.space_group_name_H-M   'P 1'
#
loop_
_entity.id
_entity.type
_entity.pdbx_description
1 polymer ?
#
loop_
_entity_poly.entity_id
_entity_poly.type
_entity_poly.pdbx_seq_one_letter_code
_entity_poly.pdbx_strand_id
1 'polypeptide(L)'
;MSRNLPIFLLIILALMAATNALRCHQINRGSINDPNAITTATSLQDCMVGANSCVKTIDYSQGVFSKQCQVGNCTTALGQTQAPANCFNNSINTFATCCCYGDGCNASPSMLPLATSLFAVLIPAFLLS
;
A
#
# COMPACT_ATOMS: atom_id res chain seq x y z
N MET A 1 -3.14 -32.62 -35.37
CA MET A 1 -2.17 -32.16 -34.36
C MET A 1 -2.67 -30.86 -33.74
N SER A 2 -3.76 -30.89 -32.94
CA SER A 2 -4.32 -29.68 -32.29
C SER A 2 -5.37 -30.07 -31.22
N ARG A 3 -4.98 -30.87 -30.21
CA ARG A 3 -5.84 -31.18 -29.06
C ARG A 3 -5.29 -30.66 -27.73
N ASN A 4 -4.11 -30.04 -27.75
CA ASN A 4 -3.40 -29.58 -26.55
C ASN A 4 -3.38 -28.05 -26.40
N LEU A 5 -3.80 -27.32 -27.45
CA LEU A 5 -3.89 -25.85 -27.45
C LEU A 5 -4.79 -25.29 -26.33
N PRO A 6 -5.98 -25.85 -26.03
CA PRO A 6 -6.83 -25.28 -24.98
C PRO A 6 -6.29 -25.56 -23.57
N ILE A 7 -5.61 -26.69 -23.36
CA ILE A 7 -5.02 -27.06 -22.07
C ILE A 7 -3.83 -26.15 -21.76
N PHE A 8 -2.98 -25.88 -22.74
CA PHE A 8 -1.87 -24.93 -22.58
C PHE A 8 -2.37 -23.53 -22.25
N LEU A 9 -3.44 -23.07 -22.90
CA LEU A 9 -4.03 -21.76 -22.63
C LEU A 9 -4.63 -21.66 -21.22
N LEU A 10 -5.29 -22.73 -20.74
CA LEU A 10 -5.83 -22.80 -19.38
C LEU A 10 -4.73 -22.83 -18.32
N ILE A 11 -3.60 -23.51 -18.57
CA ILE A 11 -2.44 -23.52 -17.66
C ILE A 11 -1.83 -22.12 -17.58
N ILE A 12 -1.65 -21.43 -18.72
CA ILE A 12 -1.13 -20.06 -18.74
C ILE A 12 -2.08 -19.11 -18.01
N LEU A 13 -3.40 -19.23 -18.23
CA LEU A 13 -4.39 -18.39 -17.55
C LEU A 13 -4.45 -18.65 -16.04
N ALA A 14 -4.28 -19.89 -15.61
CA ALA A 14 -4.19 -20.26 -14.19
C ALA A 14 -2.88 -19.74 -13.54
N LEU A 15 -1.77 -19.74 -14.27
CA LEU A 15 -0.51 -19.13 -13.81
C LEU A 15 -0.60 -17.59 -13.74
N MET A 16 -1.37 -16.96 -14.63
CA MET A 16 -1.62 -15.51 -14.60
C MET A 16 -2.57 -15.10 -13.46
N ALA A 17 -3.45 -16.02 -13.03
CA ALA A 17 -4.30 -15.84 -11.85
C ALA A 17 -3.55 -16.09 -10.54
N ALA A 18 -2.38 -16.74 -10.59
CA ALA A 18 -1.51 -16.91 -9.45
C ALA A 18 -0.79 -15.58 -9.13
N THR A 19 -1.45 -14.80 -8.27
CA THR A 19 -0.82 -14.00 -7.23
C THR A 19 0.04 -12.83 -7.71
N ASN A 20 -0.61 -11.71 -8.04
CA ASN A 20 0.00 -10.43 -7.67
C ASN A 20 0.03 -10.40 -6.15
N ALA A 21 1.17 -10.74 -5.55
CA ALA A 21 1.37 -10.54 -4.13
C ALA A 21 1.33 -9.04 -3.86
N LEU A 22 0.53 -8.63 -2.88
CA LEU A 22 0.50 -7.24 -2.42
C LEU A 22 1.94 -6.79 -2.13
N ARG A 23 2.31 -5.60 -2.54
CA ARG A 23 3.64 -5.03 -2.28
C ARG A 23 3.49 -3.85 -1.33
N CYS A 24 4.14 -3.90 -0.17
CA CYS A 24 4.11 -2.79 0.79
C CYS A 24 5.51 -2.26 1.04
N HIS A 25 5.60 -1.03 1.52
CA HIS A 25 6.83 -0.56 2.14
C HIS A 25 7.04 -1.33 3.45
N GLN A 26 8.24 -1.85 3.67
CA GLN A 26 8.59 -2.60 4.88
C GLN A 26 9.77 -1.95 5.59
N ILE A 27 9.55 -1.48 6.81
CA ILE A 27 10.57 -0.87 7.69
C ILE A 27 10.27 -1.32 9.11
N ASN A 28 11.21 -2.01 9.75
CA ASN A 28 11.07 -2.37 11.16
C ASN A 28 11.08 -1.13 12.07
N ARG A 29 11.98 -0.18 11.80
CA ARG A 29 12.10 1.07 12.56
C ARG A 29 12.75 2.17 11.72
N GLY A 30 12.04 3.27 11.52
CA GLY A 30 12.53 4.49 10.90
C GLY A 30 12.28 5.71 11.80
N SER A 31 13.04 6.77 11.61
CA SER A 31 12.84 8.04 12.33
C SER A 31 11.80 8.91 11.61
N ILE A 32 10.86 9.50 12.33
CA ILE A 32 9.88 10.44 11.76
C ILE A 32 10.59 11.70 11.23
N ASN A 33 11.75 12.03 11.80
CA ASN A 33 12.56 13.17 11.38
C ASN A 33 13.37 12.91 10.10
N ASP A 34 13.35 11.68 9.58
CA ASP A 34 13.92 11.36 8.27
C ASP A 34 12.80 11.44 7.21
N PRO A 35 12.72 12.55 6.45
CA PRO A 35 11.66 12.79 5.47
C PRO A 35 11.67 11.75 4.34
N ASN A 36 12.83 11.17 4.03
CA ASN A 36 12.93 10.13 3.01
C ASN A 36 12.38 8.82 3.56
N ALA A 37 12.79 8.41 4.75
CA ALA A 37 12.34 7.15 5.37
C ALA A 37 10.80 7.11 5.52
N ILE A 38 10.21 8.21 5.98
CA ILE A 38 8.79 8.27 6.24
C ILE A 38 7.95 8.26 4.95
N THR A 39 8.42 8.92 3.87
CA THR A 39 7.67 9.03 2.61
C THR A 39 7.90 7.84 1.69
N THR A 40 9.14 7.56 1.29
CA THR A 40 9.42 6.68 0.13
C THR A 40 10.69 5.82 0.23
N ALA A 41 11.52 5.96 1.27
CA ALA A 41 12.88 5.38 1.22
C ALA A 41 12.98 3.85 1.34
N THR A 42 11.86 3.13 1.31
CA THR A 42 11.93 1.67 1.16
C THR A 42 11.41 1.24 -0.19
N SER A 43 12.15 0.33 -0.80
CA SER A 43 11.65 -0.43 -1.94
C SER A 43 10.36 -1.14 -1.52
N LEU A 44 9.43 -1.20 -2.47
CA LEU A 44 8.26 -2.05 -2.37
C LEU A 44 8.73 -3.50 -2.25
N GLN A 45 8.29 -4.18 -1.21
CA GLN A 45 8.59 -5.59 -0.97
C GLN A 45 7.32 -6.41 -1.10
N ASP A 46 7.44 -7.56 -1.76
CA ASP A 46 6.38 -8.54 -1.86
C ASP A 46 5.97 -9.02 -0.47
N CYS A 47 4.68 -8.94 -0.19
CA CYS A 47 4.12 -9.43 1.06
C CYS A 47 4.02 -10.95 1.07
N MET A 48 4.01 -11.52 2.28
CA MET A 48 3.77 -12.95 2.45
C MET A 48 2.39 -13.37 1.94
N VAL A 49 2.26 -14.63 1.54
CA VAL A 49 0.98 -15.21 1.11
C VAL A 49 -0.07 -15.03 2.21
N GLY A 50 -1.22 -14.45 1.86
CA GLY A 50 -2.32 -14.15 2.80
C GLY A 50 -2.28 -12.75 3.41
N ALA A 51 -1.24 -11.95 3.13
CA ALA A 51 -1.25 -10.53 3.41
C ALA A 51 -2.18 -9.80 2.44
N ASN A 52 -3.17 -9.10 2.99
CA ASN A 52 -4.18 -8.38 2.20
C ASN A 52 -4.09 -6.87 2.39
N SER A 53 -3.32 -6.39 3.36
CA SER A 53 -3.23 -4.98 3.68
C SER A 53 -1.80 -4.54 4.03
N CYS A 54 -1.52 -3.25 3.84
CA CYS A 54 -0.31 -2.60 4.31
C CYS A 54 -0.62 -1.80 5.56
N VAL A 55 0.27 -1.86 6.55
CA VAL A 55 0.15 -1.11 7.80
C VAL A 55 1.36 -0.23 8.03
N LYS A 56 1.10 0.93 8.62
CA LYS A 56 2.09 1.87 9.14
C LYS A 56 1.74 2.19 10.58
N THR A 57 2.71 2.02 11.47
CA THR A 57 2.56 2.41 12.88
C THR A 57 3.53 3.55 13.18
N ILE A 58 3.07 4.54 13.91
CA ILE A 58 3.84 5.73 14.30
C ILE A 58 3.81 5.79 15.81
N ASP A 59 4.98 5.90 16.42
CA ASP A 59 5.18 6.18 17.83
C ASP A 59 5.72 7.60 17.96
N TYR A 60 4.84 8.53 18.34
CA TYR A 60 5.16 9.93 18.56
C TYR A 60 5.98 10.16 19.84
N SER A 61 5.94 9.24 20.81
CA SER A 61 6.73 9.35 22.04
C SER A 61 8.22 9.13 21.79
N GLN A 62 8.54 8.20 20.88
CA GLN A 62 9.90 7.86 20.50
C GLN A 62 10.34 8.54 19.19
N GLY A 63 9.43 9.21 18.48
CA GLY A 63 9.72 9.83 17.20
C GLY A 63 10.04 8.83 16.09
N VAL A 64 9.47 7.62 16.15
CA VAL A 64 9.75 6.53 15.22
C VAL A 64 8.50 6.00 14.53
N PHE A 65 8.70 5.30 13.42
CA PHE A 65 7.63 4.63 12.71
C PHE A 65 8.08 3.25 12.21
N SER A 66 7.11 2.40 11.91
CA SER A 66 7.31 1.11 11.24
C SER A 66 6.28 0.93 10.14
N LYS A 67 6.63 0.10 9.16
CA LYS A 67 5.79 -0.23 8.00
C LYS A 67 5.89 -1.72 7.75
N GLN A 68 4.77 -2.40 7.51
CA GLN A 68 4.76 -3.85 7.30
C GLN A 68 3.52 -4.29 6.53
N CYS A 69 3.60 -5.49 5.97
CA CYS A 69 2.43 -6.20 5.45
C CYS A 69 1.64 -6.80 6.61
N GLN A 70 0.32 -6.79 6.51
CA GLN A 70 -0.57 -7.40 7.50
C GLN A 70 -1.44 -8.48 6.86
N VAL A 71 -1.48 -9.63 7.54
CA VAL A 71 -2.36 -10.75 7.24
C VAL A 71 -3.76 -10.40 7.74
N GLY A 72 -4.73 -10.44 6.82
CA GLY A 72 -6.12 -10.10 7.10
C GLY A 72 -6.49 -8.64 6.84
N ASN A 73 -7.71 -8.30 7.25
CA ASN A 73 -8.31 -6.99 7.00
C ASN A 73 -7.75 -5.93 7.96
N CYS A 74 -7.75 -4.69 7.48
CA CYS A 74 -7.57 -3.50 8.31
C CYS A 74 -8.59 -3.52 9.45
N THR A 75 -8.12 -3.87 10.64
CA THR A 75 -8.90 -3.90 11.87
C THR A 75 -8.24 -2.98 12.89
N THR A 76 -9.04 -2.24 13.65
CA THR A 76 -8.52 -1.50 14.80
C THR A 76 -7.97 -2.47 15.85
N ALA A 77 -7.22 -1.97 16.83
CA ALA A 77 -6.86 -2.79 17.99
C ALA A 77 -8.07 -3.28 18.80
N LEU A 78 -9.24 -2.66 18.61
CA LEU A 78 -10.52 -3.10 19.17
C LEU A 78 -11.26 -4.11 18.27
N GLY A 79 -10.60 -4.60 17.21
CA GLY A 79 -11.13 -5.62 16.29
C GLY A 79 -12.16 -5.12 15.28
N GLN A 80 -12.39 -3.81 15.17
CA GLN A 80 -13.37 -3.25 14.23
C GLN A 80 -12.78 -3.11 12.84
N THR A 81 -13.47 -3.63 11.82
CA THR A 81 -13.09 -3.48 10.41
C THR A 81 -13.09 -2.01 10.01
N GLN A 82 -12.00 -1.54 9.41
CA GLN A 82 -11.83 -0.14 9.03
C GLN A 82 -12.06 0.10 7.55
N ALA A 83 -12.54 1.31 7.26
CA ALA A 83 -12.48 1.87 5.93
C ALA A 83 -11.00 1.96 5.46
N PRO A 84 -10.72 1.65 4.18
CA PRO A 84 -9.37 1.75 3.62
C PRO A 84 -8.73 3.12 3.85
N ALA A 85 -7.43 3.14 4.14
CA ALA A 85 -6.59 4.34 4.26
C ALA A 85 -6.89 5.28 5.45
N ASN A 86 -7.61 4.81 6.46
CA ASN A 86 -7.79 5.56 7.70
C ASN A 86 -6.65 5.28 8.70
N CYS A 87 -6.14 6.35 9.32
CA CYS A 87 -5.26 6.30 10.48
C CYS A 87 -6.07 6.47 11.76
N PHE A 88 -5.80 5.65 12.78
CA PHE A 88 -6.41 5.79 14.10
C PHE A 88 -5.34 5.88 15.19
N ASN A 89 -5.60 6.73 16.19
CA ASN A 89 -4.75 6.81 17.37
C ASN A 89 -5.07 5.64 18.30
N ASN A 90 -4.10 4.79 18.55
CA ASN A 90 -4.32 3.53 19.27
C ASN A 90 -4.16 3.66 20.80
N SER A 91 -3.65 4.79 21.28
CA SER A 91 -3.63 5.15 22.71
C SER A 91 -3.19 6.61 22.85
N ILE A 92 -3.99 7.43 23.54
CA ILE A 92 -3.65 8.76 24.08
C ILE A 92 -2.61 9.54 23.23
N ASN A 93 -2.92 9.84 21.96
CA ASN A 93 -2.09 10.64 21.04
C ASN A 93 -0.60 10.25 20.85
N THR A 94 -0.13 9.16 21.46
CA THR A 94 1.28 8.71 21.37
C THR A 94 1.50 7.68 20.28
N PHE A 95 0.46 6.93 19.90
CA PHE A 95 0.54 5.93 18.84
C PHE A 95 -0.53 6.15 17.78
N ALA A 96 -0.15 6.14 16.51
CA ALA A 96 -1.06 6.09 15.38
C ALA A 96 -0.81 4.83 14.54
N THR A 97 -1.88 4.14 14.16
CA THR A 97 -1.84 2.99 13.26
C THR A 97 -2.69 3.31 12.04
N CYS A 98 -2.10 3.21 10.85
CA CYS A 98 -2.75 3.43 9.56
C CYS A 98 -2.75 2.13 8.79
N CYS A 99 -3.88 1.79 8.18
CA CYS A 99 -4.00 0.60 7.35
C CYS A 99 -4.66 0.93 6.01
N CYS A 100 -4.19 0.29 4.95
CA CYS A 100 -4.66 0.52 3.60
C CYS A 100 -4.53 -0.74 2.75
N TYR A 101 -5.27 -0.77 1.64
CA TYR A 101 -5.26 -1.84 0.66
C TYR A 101 -4.66 -1.32 -0.64
N GLY A 102 -3.85 -2.15 -1.30
CA GLY A 102 -3.17 -1.81 -2.55
C GLY A 102 -1.67 -1.56 -2.39
N ASP A 103 -0.96 -1.70 -3.50
CA ASP A 103 0.51 -1.65 -3.49
C ASP A 103 1.01 -0.28 -3.04
N GLY A 104 1.94 -0.26 -2.09
CA GLY A 104 2.63 0.96 -1.64
C GLY A 104 1.78 1.97 -0.89
N CYS A 105 0.53 1.65 -0.57
CA CYS A 105 -0.39 2.60 0.04
C CYS A 105 0.05 3.08 1.44
N ASN A 106 0.95 2.34 2.11
CA ASN A 106 1.51 2.71 3.41
C ASN A 106 2.72 3.66 3.32
N ALA A 107 3.00 4.19 2.14
CA ALA A 107 3.79 5.40 1.99
C ALA A 107 3.13 6.55 2.76
N SER A 108 3.93 7.41 3.39
CA SER A 108 3.36 8.65 3.92
C SER A 108 3.15 9.59 2.74
N PRO A 109 2.04 10.36 2.71
CA PRO A 109 1.91 11.43 1.73
C PRO A 109 3.11 12.35 1.90
N SER A 110 4.02 12.32 0.93
CA SER A 110 4.93 13.43 0.74
C SER A 110 4.03 14.61 0.34
N MET A 111 4.17 15.74 1.01
CA MET A 111 3.53 16.98 0.59
C MET A 111 4.20 17.43 -0.73
N LEU A 112 3.98 16.70 -1.82
CA LEU A 112 4.22 17.21 -3.16
C LEU A 112 2.91 17.85 -3.64
N PRO A 113 2.98 19.08 -4.17
CA PRO A 113 1.81 19.89 -4.48
C PRO A 113 0.96 19.20 -5.57
N LEU A 114 -0.32 19.57 -5.61
CA LEU A 114 -1.40 19.15 -6.51
C LEU A 114 -1.13 19.36 -8.03
N ALA A 115 0.12 19.29 -8.50
CA ALA A 115 0.50 19.63 -9.87
C ALA A 115 0.17 18.53 -10.90
N THR A 116 -0.10 17.29 -10.48
CA THR A 116 -0.40 16.18 -11.40
C THR A 116 -1.86 16.15 -11.89
N SER A 117 -2.78 16.90 -11.27
CA SER A 117 -4.18 16.98 -11.73
C SER A 117 -4.39 17.90 -12.94
N LEU A 118 -3.40 18.71 -13.32
CA LEU A 118 -3.52 19.63 -14.47
C LEU A 118 -3.30 18.96 -15.83
N PHE A 119 -2.56 17.85 -15.90
CA PHE A 119 -2.31 17.16 -17.18
C PHE A 119 -3.47 16.27 -17.64
N ALA A 120 -4.36 15.83 -16.73
CA ALA A 120 -5.52 15.02 -17.09
C ALA A 120 -6.63 15.81 -17.81
N VAL A 121 -6.63 17.15 -17.72
CA VAL A 121 -7.68 18.01 -18.30
C VAL A 121 -7.28 18.57 -19.67
N LEU A 122 -5.99 18.66 -19.99
CA LEU A 122 -5.52 19.28 -21.24
C LEU A 122 -5.50 18.32 -22.44
N ILE A 123 -5.48 17.01 -22.21
CA ILE A 123 -5.47 15.99 -23.28
C ILE A 123 -6.83 15.91 -24.03
N PRO A 124 -8.02 15.95 -23.38
CA PRO A 124 -9.27 15.95 -24.13
C PRO A 124 -9.56 17.28 -24.85
N ALA A 125 -8.98 18.40 -24.43
CA ALA A 125 -9.23 19.70 -25.05
C ALA A 125 -8.54 19.86 -26.43
N PHE A 126 -7.37 19.25 -26.62
CA PHE A 126 -6.63 19.30 -27.89
C PHE A 126 -7.07 18.25 -28.92
N LEU A 127 -7.76 17.18 -28.50
CA LEU A 127 -8.27 16.15 -29.38
C LEU A 127 -9.69 16.45 -29.90
N LEU A 128 -10.32 17.50 -29.40
CA LEU A 128 -11.67 17.97 -29.76
C LEU A 128 -11.67 19.34 -30.46
N SER A 129 -10.48 19.89 -30.77
CA SER A 129 -10.29 21.12 -31.55
C SER A 129 -9.71 20.82 -32.94
#